data_AF-A0A2Z5PSN6-F1
#
_entry.id   AF-A0A2Z5PSN6-F1
#
_cell.length_a   1.000
_cell.length_b   1.000
_cell.length_c   1.000
_cell.angle_alpha   90.00
_cell.angle_beta   90.00
_cell.angle_gamma   90.00
#
_symmetry.space_group_name_H-M   'P 1'
#
loop_
_entity.id
_entity.type
_entity.pdbx_description
1 polymer ?
#
loop_
_entity_poly.entity_id
_entity_poly.type
_entity_poly.pdbx_seq_one_letter_code
_entity_poly.pdbx_strand_id
1 'polypeptide(L)'
;MSSKKLGPYTLSGLIVGPILGSGIVIIPPIVYDILKDYSIFAWVIMMTIGGVFAYFASKLCLKFPGDSGLTEVVGHSFGKSYKNLNAYYLLIAMAMAPLVVIMVAGEYLSVLFSNYAFGAEFYSAVLMLIGGIILSRNISSVGKISMLISTVISTILVVGGLFTILFYRKDALFTGTGISTIDVGYSFLIMFWSIIGWEILGNYSLEVENPEKTIPKAALVSVIAMSIVYLIVSGALQVLDIKKLGLIDPISGISLILYPLFGQYSSIILSLTITGLCLCSFLMLIGGASRLVYAQAKDGVFPKIFKYRSNTNAPLSAVLLMVFANFLTLFAVYFNLISFNEIIAAVNAFLITNIIMAAVASIKVFENVMEKGFAVFLLVSFLLMFLFSSKMVILIILAMLFGTVVYTLKNNNNYNIK
;
A
#
# COMPACT_ATOMS: atom_id res chain seq x y z
N MET A 1 -29.97 -12.59 -3.40
CA MET A 1 -29.92 -11.29 -2.68
C MET A 1 -28.87 -10.41 -3.35
N SER A 2 -29.28 -9.28 -3.93
CA SER A 2 -28.36 -8.31 -4.56
C SER A 2 -27.34 -7.82 -3.54
N SER A 3 -26.05 -8.13 -3.72
CA SER A 3 -24.98 -7.55 -2.91
C SER A 3 -25.04 -6.03 -3.06
N LYS A 4 -25.13 -5.28 -1.95
CA LYS A 4 -25.07 -3.81 -2.00
C LYS A 4 -23.74 -3.40 -2.62
N LYS A 5 -23.80 -2.72 -3.77
CA LYS A 5 -22.63 -2.19 -4.47
C LYS A 5 -22.01 -1.02 -3.70
N LEU A 6 -20.71 -0.79 -3.91
CA LEU A 6 -19.96 0.28 -3.26
C LEU A 6 -20.22 1.61 -3.97
N GLY A 7 -20.74 2.59 -3.23
CA GLY A 7 -20.83 3.98 -3.68
C GLY A 7 -19.51 4.74 -3.48
N PRO A 8 -19.43 6.02 -3.90
CA PRO A 8 -18.18 6.79 -3.94
C PRO A 8 -17.54 6.99 -2.56
N TYR A 9 -18.34 7.25 -1.53
CA TYR A 9 -17.83 7.46 -0.17
C TYR A 9 -17.33 6.16 0.46
N THR A 10 -18.07 5.07 0.32
CA THR A 10 -17.65 3.75 0.81
C THR A 10 -16.44 3.22 0.05
N LEU A 11 -16.32 3.51 -1.25
CA LEU A 11 -15.16 3.16 -2.05
C LEU A 11 -13.95 4.02 -1.65
N SER A 12 -14.13 5.32 -1.43
CA SER A 12 -13.06 6.19 -0.92
C SER A 12 -12.58 5.74 0.45
N GLY A 13 -13.48 5.37 1.38
CA GLY A 13 -13.08 4.81 2.67
C GLY A 13 -12.35 3.47 2.57
N LEU A 14 -12.69 2.66 1.57
CA LEU A 14 -11.96 1.42 1.23
C LEU A 14 -10.58 1.70 0.60
N ILE A 15 -10.29 2.94 0.16
CA ILE A 15 -9.01 3.33 -0.42
C ILE A 15 -8.17 4.09 0.60
N VAL A 16 -8.69 5.19 1.16
CA VAL A 16 -7.97 6.09 2.09
C VAL A 16 -7.45 5.32 3.29
N GLY A 17 -8.30 4.54 3.96
CA GLY A 17 -7.89 3.81 5.16
C GLY A 17 -6.73 2.86 4.87
N PRO A 18 -6.90 1.93 3.92
CA PRO A 18 -5.86 1.00 3.53
C PRO A 18 -4.54 1.61 3.06
N ILE A 19 -4.58 2.72 2.30
CA ILE A 19 -3.34 3.33 1.79
C ILE A 19 -2.66 4.20 2.85
N LEU A 20 -3.41 4.86 3.74
CA LEU A 20 -2.82 5.51 4.92
C LEU A 20 -2.13 4.46 5.79
N GLY A 21 -2.84 3.37 6.10
CA GLY A 21 -2.33 2.15 6.73
C GLY A 21 -1.21 2.34 7.75
N SER A 22 -0.17 1.53 7.60
CA SER A 22 1.08 1.69 8.36
C SER A 22 1.97 2.81 7.81
N GLY A 23 1.76 3.21 6.55
CA GLY A 23 2.58 4.19 5.85
C GLY A 23 2.57 5.56 6.52
N ILE A 24 1.40 6.02 6.97
CA ILE A 24 1.29 7.31 7.67
C ILE A 24 2.10 7.33 8.96
N VAL A 25 2.31 6.18 9.59
CA VAL A 25 2.94 6.03 10.91
C VAL A 25 4.46 5.90 10.80
N ILE A 26 4.92 5.01 9.91
CA ILE A 26 6.34 4.67 9.78
C ILE A 26 7.10 5.74 9.00
N ILE A 27 6.51 6.20 7.89
CA ILE A 27 7.29 6.83 6.82
C ILE A 27 7.64 8.30 7.13
N PRO A 28 6.71 9.15 7.63
CA PRO A 28 7.05 10.55 7.90
C PRO A 28 8.21 10.75 8.88
N PRO A 29 8.30 10.03 10.01
CA PRO A 29 9.45 10.11 10.90
C PRO A 29 10.77 9.72 10.20
N ILE A 30 10.79 8.60 9.46
CA ILE A 30 11.99 8.13 8.75
C ILE A 30 12.47 9.17 7.71
N VAL A 31 11.55 9.70 6.91
CA VAL A 31 11.88 10.69 5.87
C VAL A 31 12.38 11.99 6.51
N TYR A 32 11.77 12.41 7.62
CA TYR A 32 12.27 13.56 8.37
C TYR A 32 13.67 13.29 8.95
N ASP A 33 13.96 12.07 9.42
CA ASP A 33 15.29 11.76 9.92
C ASP A 33 16.37 11.77 8.86
N ILE A 34 16.03 11.41 7.62
CA ILE A 34 16.96 11.40 6.48
C ILE A 34 17.10 12.81 5.87
N LEU A 35 15.98 13.49 5.57
CA LEU A 35 15.97 14.74 4.79
C LEU A 35 15.87 16.00 5.65
N LYS A 36 15.60 15.87 6.95
CA LYS A 36 15.43 16.98 7.90
C LYS A 36 14.49 18.05 7.34
N ASP A 37 14.98 19.27 7.18
CA ASP A 37 14.20 20.45 6.79
C ASP A 37 13.63 20.38 5.36
N TYR A 38 14.05 19.38 4.57
CA TYR A 38 13.59 19.20 3.19
C TYR A 38 12.54 18.10 3.02
N SER A 39 12.16 17.41 4.11
CA SER A 39 11.16 16.34 4.11
C SER A 39 9.84 16.77 3.45
N ILE A 40 9.34 17.97 3.76
CA ILE A 40 8.06 18.44 3.21
C ILE A 40 8.06 18.51 1.67
N PHE A 41 9.17 18.90 1.04
CA PHE A 41 9.27 18.96 -0.41
C PHE A 41 9.21 17.57 -1.04
N ALA A 42 9.88 16.59 -0.42
CA ALA A 42 9.77 15.20 -0.85
C ALA A 42 8.31 14.69 -0.76
N TRP A 43 7.58 15.07 0.29
CA TRP A 43 6.15 14.72 0.42
C TRP A 43 5.27 15.38 -0.63
N VAL A 44 5.49 16.66 -0.96
CA VAL A 44 4.75 17.33 -2.03
C VAL A 44 4.96 16.61 -3.37
N ILE A 45 6.21 16.27 -3.69
CA ILE A 45 6.54 15.53 -4.92
C ILE A 45 5.89 14.15 -4.89
N MET A 46 6.01 13.43 -3.78
CA MET A 46 5.47 12.08 -3.64
C MET A 46 3.94 12.04 -3.74
N MET A 47 3.24 12.99 -3.12
CA MET A 47 1.78 13.09 -3.22
C MET A 47 1.35 13.44 -4.64
N THR A 48 2.15 14.24 -5.36
CA THR A 48 1.91 14.52 -6.79
C THR A 48 2.05 13.24 -7.63
N ILE A 49 3.12 12.47 -7.42
CA ILE A 49 3.31 11.17 -8.08
C ILE A 49 2.16 10.21 -7.75
N GLY A 50 1.77 10.13 -6.47
CA GLY A 50 0.64 9.33 -6.00
C GLY A 50 -0.68 9.74 -6.64
N GLY A 51 -0.94 11.04 -6.82
CA GLY A 51 -2.13 11.54 -7.50
C GLY A 51 -2.18 11.14 -8.98
N VAL A 52 -1.04 11.24 -9.69
CA VAL A 52 -0.93 10.76 -11.07
C VAL A 52 -1.13 9.24 -11.13
N PHE A 53 -0.58 8.49 -10.18
CA PHE A 53 -0.75 7.04 -10.09
C PHE A 53 -2.20 6.64 -9.83
N ALA A 54 -2.90 7.35 -8.94
CA ALA A 54 -4.32 7.13 -8.66
C ALA A 54 -5.19 7.36 -9.91
N TYR A 55 -4.93 8.45 -10.66
CA TYR A 55 -5.60 8.73 -11.93
C TYR A 55 -5.34 7.61 -12.95
N PHE A 56 -4.07 7.23 -13.11
CA PHE A 56 -3.62 6.17 -14.00
C PHE A 56 -4.31 4.84 -13.71
N ALA A 57 -4.29 4.40 -12.44
CA ALA A 57 -4.91 3.16 -12.01
C ALA A 57 -6.43 3.19 -12.18
N SER A 58 -7.07 4.33 -11.88
CA SER A 58 -8.52 4.52 -12.07
C SER A 58 -8.92 4.39 -13.54
N LYS A 59 -8.15 4.96 -14.46
CA LYS A 59 -8.40 4.88 -15.90
C LYS A 59 -8.25 3.45 -16.43
N LEU A 60 -7.19 2.75 -16.03
CA LEU A 60 -6.99 1.36 -16.41
C LEU A 60 -8.07 0.44 -15.84
N CYS A 61 -8.49 0.68 -14.59
CA CYS A 61 -9.58 -0.03 -13.94
C CYS A 61 -10.90 0.09 -14.74
N LEU A 62 -11.20 1.27 -15.27
CA LEU A 62 -12.39 1.47 -16.12
C LEU A 62 -12.26 0.81 -17.49
N LYS A 63 -11.06 0.80 -18.09
CA LYS A 63 -10.82 0.19 -19.41
C LYS A 63 -10.73 -1.34 -19.36
N PHE A 64 -10.24 -1.90 -18.25
CA PHE A 64 -10.08 -3.34 -18.03
C PHE A 64 -10.71 -3.76 -16.68
N PRO A 65 -12.06 -3.78 -16.58
CA PRO A 65 -12.73 -4.20 -15.36
C PRO A 65 -12.57 -5.71 -15.11
N GLY A 66 -12.46 -6.11 -13.84
CA GLY A 66 -12.40 -7.53 -13.46
C GLY A 66 -11.46 -7.85 -12.30
N ASP A 67 -11.46 -9.12 -11.89
CA ASP A 67 -10.67 -9.64 -10.77
C ASP A 67 -9.14 -9.61 -11.01
N SER A 68 -8.68 -9.45 -12.25
CA SER A 68 -7.25 -9.43 -12.63
C SER A 68 -6.57 -8.09 -12.34
N GLY A 69 -7.33 -7.02 -12.11
CA GLY A 69 -6.80 -5.66 -11.90
C GLY A 69 -5.86 -5.20 -13.03
N LEU A 70 -4.78 -4.50 -12.68
CA LEU A 70 -3.81 -3.96 -13.63
C LEU A 70 -3.03 -5.03 -14.42
N THR A 71 -3.13 -6.31 -14.06
CA THR A 71 -2.45 -7.38 -14.81
C THR A 71 -3.09 -7.61 -16.19
N GLU A 72 -4.37 -7.26 -16.35
CA GLU A 72 -5.10 -7.47 -17.60
C GLU A 72 -4.57 -6.58 -18.73
N VAL A 73 -4.17 -5.32 -18.44
CA VAL A 73 -3.59 -4.43 -19.46
C VAL A 73 -2.26 -4.96 -20.01
N VAL A 74 -1.45 -5.60 -19.15
CA VAL A 74 -0.19 -6.24 -19.54
C VAL A 74 -0.46 -7.45 -20.44
N GLY A 75 -1.45 -8.27 -20.08
CA GLY A 75 -1.88 -9.40 -20.90
C GLY A 75 -2.41 -8.99 -22.27
N HIS A 76 -3.23 -7.96 -22.33
CA HIS A 76 -3.73 -7.40 -23.58
C HIS A 76 -2.59 -6.87 -24.47
N SER A 77 -1.55 -6.29 -23.88
CA SER A 77 -0.47 -5.59 -24.63
C SER A 77 0.70 -6.48 -25.02
N PHE A 78 0.95 -7.55 -24.26
CA PHE A 78 2.15 -8.40 -24.40
C PHE A 78 1.85 -9.90 -24.38
N GLY A 79 0.62 -10.32 -24.08
CA GLY A 79 0.20 -11.72 -24.07
C GLY A 79 0.25 -12.39 -22.69
N LYS A 80 -0.19 -13.65 -22.64
CA LYS A 80 -0.47 -14.40 -21.40
C LYS A 80 0.75 -14.60 -20.50
N SER A 81 1.94 -14.85 -21.06
CA SER A 81 3.16 -15.05 -20.26
C SER A 81 3.51 -13.81 -19.43
N TYR A 82 3.44 -12.61 -20.02
CA TYR A 82 3.72 -11.36 -19.33
C TYR A 82 2.60 -10.94 -18.37
N LYS A 83 1.33 -11.28 -18.68
CA LYS A 83 0.22 -11.19 -17.70
C LYS A 83 0.55 -11.95 -16.42
N ASN A 84 0.98 -13.20 -16.57
CA ASN A 84 1.29 -14.08 -15.44
C ASN A 84 2.51 -13.59 -14.66
N LEU A 85 3.58 -13.18 -15.34
CA LEU A 85 4.74 -12.57 -14.69
C LEU A 85 4.36 -11.35 -13.86
N ASN A 86 3.57 -10.44 -14.45
CA ASN A 86 3.11 -9.26 -13.75
C ASN A 86 2.27 -9.60 -12.52
N ALA A 87 1.40 -10.61 -12.63
CA ALA A 87 0.64 -11.12 -11.50
C ALA A 87 1.52 -11.78 -10.43
N TYR A 88 2.58 -12.50 -10.80
CA TYR A 88 3.52 -13.06 -9.82
C TYR A 88 4.24 -11.97 -9.03
N TYR A 89 4.70 -10.89 -9.68
CA TYR A 89 5.29 -9.76 -8.95
C TYR A 89 4.32 -9.17 -7.94
N LEU A 90 3.06 -8.95 -8.32
CA LEU A 90 2.04 -8.45 -7.42
C LEU A 90 1.73 -9.45 -6.29
N LEU A 91 1.58 -10.74 -6.58
CA LEU A 91 1.25 -11.76 -5.58
C LEU A 91 2.40 -12.01 -4.60
N ILE A 92 3.66 -11.98 -5.06
CA ILE A 92 4.83 -12.08 -4.18
C ILE A 92 4.87 -10.88 -3.23
N ALA A 93 4.69 -9.67 -3.73
CA ALA A 93 4.57 -8.50 -2.87
C ALA A 93 3.42 -8.64 -1.86
N MET A 94 2.25 -9.10 -2.29
CA MET A 94 1.07 -9.27 -1.43
C MET A 94 1.17 -10.46 -0.46
N ALA A 95 2.12 -11.38 -0.65
CA ALA A 95 2.44 -12.42 0.31
C ALA A 95 3.23 -11.87 1.53
N MET A 96 3.81 -10.68 1.39
CA MET A 96 4.68 -10.05 2.39
C MET A 96 4.14 -8.71 2.92
N ALA A 97 3.57 -7.87 2.06
CA ALA A 97 3.12 -6.51 2.41
C ALA A 97 2.07 -6.46 3.53
N PRO A 98 1.04 -7.33 3.54
CA PRO A 98 0.04 -7.32 4.62
C PRO A 98 0.66 -7.62 5.99
N LEU A 99 1.73 -8.42 6.06
CA LEU A 99 2.47 -8.64 7.29
C LEU A 99 3.09 -7.34 7.81
N VAL A 100 3.81 -6.59 6.97
CA VAL A 100 4.44 -5.32 7.38
C VAL A 100 3.42 -4.39 8.02
N VAL A 101 2.25 -4.28 7.39
CA VAL A 101 1.14 -3.47 7.88
C VAL A 101 0.63 -3.96 9.23
N ILE A 102 0.38 -5.28 9.37
CA ILE A 102 -0.20 -5.84 10.59
C ILE A 102 0.82 -5.97 11.74
N MET A 103 2.12 -5.97 11.43
CA MET A 103 3.20 -5.85 12.42
C MET A 103 3.18 -4.50 13.10
N VAL A 104 2.94 -3.40 12.38
CA VAL A 104 2.74 -2.09 13.02
C VAL A 104 1.56 -2.11 13.98
N ALA A 105 0.43 -2.72 13.58
CA ALA A 105 -0.70 -2.89 14.50
C ALA A 105 -0.30 -3.70 15.75
N GLY A 106 0.49 -4.76 15.55
CA GLY A 106 1.01 -5.61 16.62
C GLY A 106 1.91 -4.84 17.59
N GLU A 107 2.81 -4.00 17.08
CA GLU A 107 3.70 -3.14 17.88
C GLU A 107 2.88 -2.18 18.76
N TYR A 108 1.91 -1.48 18.17
CA TYR A 108 1.05 -0.56 18.92
C TYR A 108 0.17 -1.29 19.97
N LEU A 109 -0.31 -2.49 19.66
CA LEU A 109 -1.01 -3.32 20.64
C LEU A 109 -0.08 -3.81 21.75
N SER A 110 1.17 -4.18 21.44
CA SER A 110 2.13 -4.62 22.45
C SER A 110 2.48 -3.51 23.44
N VAL A 111 2.53 -2.25 22.99
CA VAL A 111 2.71 -1.08 23.86
C VAL A 111 1.48 -0.87 24.75
N LEU A 112 0.25 -1.00 24.23
CA LEU A 112 -0.98 -0.90 25.02
C LEU A 112 -1.08 -1.99 26.09
N PHE A 113 -0.61 -3.18 25.77
CA PHE A 113 -0.68 -4.37 26.60
C PHE A 113 0.70 -4.76 27.16
N SER A 114 1.55 -3.77 27.43
CA SER A 114 2.93 -3.98 27.92
C SER A 114 3.02 -4.75 29.24
N ASN A 115 1.91 -4.84 29.98
CA ASN A 115 1.80 -5.66 31.19
C ASN A 115 1.77 -7.17 30.92
N TYR A 116 1.61 -7.59 29.66
CA TYR A 116 1.59 -8.99 29.24
C TYR A 116 2.89 -9.34 28.51
N ALA A 117 3.34 -10.58 28.62
CA ALA A 117 4.61 -11.05 28.03
C ALA A 117 4.56 -11.31 26.51
N PHE A 118 3.56 -10.78 25.80
CA PHE A 118 3.37 -11.04 24.38
C PHE A 118 4.00 -9.93 23.52
N GLY A 119 4.83 -10.33 22.55
CA GLY A 119 5.43 -9.42 21.56
C GLY A 119 4.48 -9.03 20.43
N ALA A 120 4.94 -8.11 19.58
CA ALA A 120 4.20 -7.63 18.42
C ALA A 120 3.74 -8.78 17.50
N GLU A 121 4.58 -9.79 17.33
CA GLU A 121 4.35 -10.97 16.48
C GLU A 121 3.10 -11.74 16.89
N PHE A 122 2.86 -11.86 18.20
CA PHE A 122 1.67 -12.54 18.72
C PHE A 122 0.39 -11.76 18.37
N TYR A 123 0.37 -10.46 18.63
CA TYR A 123 -0.78 -9.61 18.31
C TYR A 123 -1.03 -9.57 16.79
N SER A 124 0.03 -9.51 15.99
CA SER A 124 -0.05 -9.60 14.53
C SER A 124 -0.67 -10.92 14.06
N ALA A 125 -0.23 -12.06 14.61
CA ALA A 125 -0.81 -13.37 14.30
C ALA A 125 -2.31 -13.41 14.60
N VAL A 126 -2.73 -12.91 15.77
CA VAL A 126 -4.15 -12.85 16.17
C VAL A 126 -4.94 -11.97 15.20
N LEU A 127 -4.44 -10.77 14.87
CA LEU A 127 -5.11 -9.86 13.94
C LEU A 127 -5.21 -10.45 12.53
N MET A 128 -4.21 -11.19 12.06
CA MET A 128 -4.26 -11.88 10.77
C MET A 128 -5.34 -12.96 10.74
N LEU A 129 -5.50 -13.74 11.81
CA LEU A 129 -6.59 -14.72 11.93
C LEU A 129 -7.95 -14.02 11.90
N ILE A 130 -8.11 -12.94 12.67
CA ILE A 130 -9.34 -12.13 12.68
C ILE A 130 -9.62 -11.59 11.27
N GLY A 131 -8.61 -11.03 10.60
CA GLY A 131 -8.72 -10.50 9.24
C GLY A 131 -9.12 -11.58 8.22
N GLY A 132 -8.52 -12.76 8.29
CA GLY A 132 -8.89 -13.91 7.47
C GLY A 132 -10.34 -14.35 7.68
N ILE A 133 -10.81 -14.39 8.93
CA ILE A 133 -12.21 -14.69 9.27
C ILE A 133 -13.14 -13.61 8.72
N ILE A 134 -12.79 -12.33 8.84
CA ILE A 134 -13.59 -11.22 8.29
C ILE A 134 -13.71 -11.35 6.77
N LEU A 135 -12.63 -11.67 6.07
CA LEU A 135 -12.62 -11.87 4.62
C LEU A 135 -13.40 -13.11 4.16
N SER A 136 -13.62 -14.08 5.05
CA SER A 136 -14.52 -15.21 4.76
C SER A 136 -16.01 -14.80 4.74
N ARG A 137 -16.34 -13.60 5.25
CA ARG A 137 -17.70 -13.04 5.32
C ARG A 137 -17.94 -11.99 4.22
N ASN A 138 -19.12 -11.37 4.22
CA ASN A 138 -19.51 -10.38 3.21
C ASN A 138 -18.73 -9.05 3.39
N ILE A 139 -17.97 -8.67 2.36
CA ILE A 139 -17.06 -7.51 2.33
C ILE A 139 -17.78 -6.15 2.35
N SER A 140 -19.08 -6.09 2.05
CA SER A 140 -19.82 -4.82 2.02
C SER A 140 -19.83 -4.04 3.35
N SER A 141 -19.70 -4.74 4.49
CA SER A 141 -19.55 -4.10 5.82
C SER A 141 -18.15 -3.53 6.06
N VAL A 142 -17.12 -4.08 5.41
CA VAL A 142 -15.71 -3.67 5.59
C VAL A 142 -15.47 -2.27 5.07
N GLY A 143 -16.03 -1.91 3.91
CA GLY A 143 -15.86 -0.57 3.33
C GLY A 143 -16.39 0.55 4.23
N LYS A 144 -17.53 0.33 4.91
CA LYS A 144 -18.10 1.30 5.85
C LYS A 144 -17.25 1.47 7.11
N ILE A 145 -16.79 0.36 7.68
CA ILE A 145 -15.91 0.37 8.86
C ILE A 145 -14.58 1.05 8.52
N SER A 146 -14.00 0.72 7.35
CA SER A 146 -12.77 1.34 6.85
C SER A 146 -12.95 2.84 6.66
N MET A 147 -14.08 3.28 6.11
CA MET A 147 -14.42 4.70 5.98
C MET A 147 -14.49 5.40 7.34
N LEU A 148 -15.20 4.81 8.30
CA LEU A 148 -15.33 5.39 9.65
C LEU A 148 -13.94 5.54 10.30
N ILE A 149 -13.16 4.45 10.36
CA ILE A 149 -11.84 4.44 11.00
C ILE A 149 -10.90 5.42 10.30
N SER A 150 -10.84 5.40 8.97
CA SER A 150 -9.98 6.31 8.20
C SER A 150 -10.35 7.77 8.37
N THR A 151 -11.65 8.09 8.45
CA THR A 151 -12.11 9.46 8.70
C THR A 151 -11.73 9.93 10.11
N VAL A 152 -11.94 9.08 11.12
CA VAL A 152 -11.61 9.39 12.51
C VAL A 152 -10.11 9.63 12.66
N ILE A 153 -9.26 8.72 12.17
CA ILE A 153 -7.81 8.88 12.31
C ILE A 153 -7.28 10.07 11.49
N SER A 154 -7.77 10.27 10.26
CA SER A 154 -7.37 11.41 9.44
C SER A 154 -7.71 12.73 10.14
N THR A 155 -8.90 12.81 10.77
CA THR A 155 -9.31 13.99 11.53
C THR A 155 -8.40 14.22 12.73
N ILE A 156 -8.12 13.17 13.52
CA ILE A 156 -7.23 13.26 14.69
C ILE A 156 -5.83 13.73 14.28
N LEU A 157 -5.27 13.14 13.23
CA LEU A 157 -3.93 13.48 12.74
C LEU A 157 -3.85 14.89 12.15
N VAL A 158 -4.88 15.31 11.41
CA VAL A 158 -4.94 16.67 10.85
C VAL A 158 -5.07 17.71 11.96
N VAL A 159 -5.98 17.50 12.91
CA VAL A 159 -6.20 18.44 14.02
C VAL A 159 -4.96 18.50 14.92
N GLY A 160 -4.36 17.35 15.28
CA GLY A 160 -3.13 17.29 16.06
C GLY A 160 -1.93 17.92 15.35
N GLY A 161 -1.75 17.61 14.07
CA GLY A 161 -0.70 18.19 13.26
C GLY A 161 -0.84 19.71 13.13
N LEU A 162 -2.02 20.22 12.81
CA LEU A 162 -2.27 21.67 12.74
C LEU A 162 -2.03 22.36 14.08
N PHE A 163 -2.51 21.79 15.18
CA PHE A 163 -2.28 22.36 16.51
C PHE A 163 -0.78 22.39 16.86
N THR A 164 -0.05 21.33 16.53
CA THR A 164 1.41 21.27 16.69
C THR A 164 2.12 22.36 15.86
N ILE A 165 1.73 22.52 14.58
CA ILE A 165 2.30 23.54 13.69
C ILE A 165 2.05 24.97 14.21
N LEU A 166 0.87 25.23 14.75
CA LEU A 166 0.48 26.57 15.20
C LEU A 166 1.12 26.97 16.53
N PHE A 167 1.22 26.05 17.50
CA PHE A 167 1.57 26.39 18.88
C PHE A 167 2.93 25.83 19.35
N TYR A 168 3.45 24.78 18.71
CA TYR A 168 4.64 24.06 19.16
C TYR A 168 5.77 24.03 18.13
N ARG A 169 5.74 24.93 17.14
CA ARG A 169 6.82 25.00 16.14
C ARG A 169 8.11 25.62 16.67
N LYS A 170 9.25 25.20 16.12
CA LYS A 170 10.56 25.86 16.24
C LYS A 170 10.55 27.21 15.53
N ASP A 171 11.42 28.12 15.96
CA ASP A 171 11.56 29.45 15.34
C ASP A 171 12.34 29.39 14.01
N ALA A 172 13.39 28.56 13.94
CA ALA A 172 14.12 28.30 12.71
C ALA A 172 13.56 27.05 12.00
N LEU A 173 13.10 27.23 10.76
CA LEU A 173 12.55 26.15 9.92
C LEU A 173 13.60 25.47 9.04
N PHE A 174 14.72 26.15 8.80
CA PHE A 174 15.84 25.66 8.01
C PHE A 174 17.13 25.92 8.77
N THR A 175 17.83 24.85 9.10
CA THR A 175 19.11 24.84 9.82
C THR A 175 20.30 24.63 8.89
N GLY A 176 20.04 24.48 7.58
CA GLY A 176 21.08 24.46 6.55
C GLY A 176 21.80 23.11 6.40
N THR A 177 21.19 22.00 6.80
CA THR A 177 21.78 20.66 6.62
C THR A 177 21.97 20.35 5.13
N GLY A 178 23.17 19.91 4.74
CA GLY A 178 23.42 19.39 3.40
C GLY A 178 22.67 18.08 3.19
N ILE A 179 22.15 17.85 1.98
CA ILE A 179 21.46 16.61 1.60
C ILE A 179 22.28 15.89 0.53
N SER A 180 22.46 14.58 0.69
CA SER A 180 23.01 13.73 -0.36
C SER A 180 21.94 13.35 -1.38
N THR A 181 22.29 13.31 -2.67
CA THR A 181 21.40 12.77 -3.72
C THR A 181 20.96 11.33 -3.44
N ILE A 182 21.82 10.54 -2.77
CA ILE A 182 21.52 9.16 -2.40
C ILE A 182 20.39 9.12 -1.36
N ASP A 183 20.44 10.01 -0.37
CA ASP A 183 19.45 10.11 0.70
C ASP A 183 18.08 10.54 0.15
N VAL A 184 18.07 11.46 -0.82
CA VAL A 184 16.86 11.86 -1.54
C VAL A 184 16.25 10.67 -2.29
N GLY A 185 17.07 9.93 -3.05
CA GLY A 185 16.60 8.78 -3.82
C GLY A 185 16.07 7.65 -2.93
N TYR A 186 16.78 7.33 -1.86
CA TYR A 186 16.35 6.34 -0.87
C TYR A 186 15.06 6.75 -0.15
N SER A 187 14.92 8.03 0.18
CA SER A 187 13.67 8.56 0.76
C SER A 187 12.48 8.34 -0.17
N PHE A 188 12.61 8.66 -1.47
CA PHE A 188 11.54 8.40 -2.44
C PHE A 188 11.20 6.91 -2.58
N LEU A 189 12.19 6.01 -2.52
CA LEU A 189 11.94 4.57 -2.50
C LEU A 189 11.14 4.13 -1.27
N ILE A 190 11.45 4.64 -0.08
CA ILE A 190 10.69 4.31 1.13
C ILE A 190 9.28 4.92 1.05
N MET A 191 9.18 6.18 0.61
CA MET A 191 7.92 6.90 0.46
C MET A 191 6.96 6.28 -0.55
N PHE A 192 7.47 5.47 -1.49
CA PHE A 192 6.63 4.65 -2.36
C PHE A 192 5.59 3.85 -1.58
N TRP A 193 5.93 3.36 -0.38
CA TRP A 193 5.01 2.64 0.52
C TRP A 193 3.71 3.41 0.79
N SER A 194 3.77 4.74 0.85
CA SER A 194 2.63 5.61 1.18
C SER A 194 1.66 5.84 0.02
N ILE A 195 1.98 5.37 -1.19
CA ILE A 195 1.10 5.49 -2.37
C ILE A 195 0.71 4.13 -2.96
N ILE A 196 1.09 3.02 -2.31
CA ILE A 196 0.75 1.66 -2.71
C ILE A 196 -0.71 1.35 -2.36
N GLY A 197 -1.40 0.61 -3.23
CA GLY A 197 -2.76 0.13 -3.00
C GLY A 197 -3.71 0.44 -4.17
N TRP A 198 -3.36 1.42 -5.01
CA TRP A 198 -4.15 1.74 -6.21
C TRP A 198 -4.19 0.60 -7.22
N GLU A 199 -3.17 -0.26 -7.24
CA GLU A 199 -3.09 -1.43 -8.11
C GLU A 199 -4.17 -2.49 -7.84
N ILE A 200 -4.71 -2.52 -6.61
CA ILE A 200 -5.78 -3.43 -6.19
C ILE A 200 -7.18 -2.88 -6.51
N LEU A 201 -7.30 -1.58 -6.80
CA LEU A 201 -8.59 -0.94 -7.08
C LEU A 201 -9.37 -1.65 -8.19
N GLY A 202 -8.65 -2.11 -9.22
CA GLY A 202 -9.20 -2.89 -10.33
C GLY A 202 -9.93 -4.15 -9.88
N ASN A 203 -9.40 -4.86 -8.88
CA ASN A 203 -9.95 -6.13 -8.40
C ASN A 203 -11.35 -5.97 -7.76
N TYR A 204 -11.73 -4.76 -7.35
CA TYR A 204 -13.04 -4.45 -6.78
C TYR A 204 -14.00 -3.78 -7.77
N SER A 205 -13.57 -3.53 -9.01
CA SER A 205 -14.35 -2.80 -10.04
C SER A 205 -15.76 -3.33 -10.27
N LEU A 206 -15.95 -4.66 -10.20
CA LEU A 206 -17.26 -5.31 -10.39
C LEU A 206 -18.22 -5.10 -9.20
N GLU A 207 -17.69 -4.73 -8.04
CA GLU A 207 -18.44 -4.47 -6.80
C GLU A 207 -18.82 -2.98 -6.66
N VAL A 208 -18.38 -2.13 -7.58
CA VAL A 208 -18.63 -0.68 -7.58
C VAL A 208 -19.97 -0.36 -8.27
N GLU A 209 -20.72 0.55 -7.67
CA GLU A 209 -21.93 1.11 -8.26
C GLU A 209 -21.55 2.19 -9.28
N ASN A 210 -22.02 2.07 -10.52
CA ASN A 210 -21.72 3.02 -11.60
C ASN A 210 -20.21 3.38 -11.70
N PRO A 211 -19.34 2.41 -12.07
CA PRO A 211 -17.89 2.55 -12.00
C PRO A 211 -17.37 3.84 -12.65
N GLU A 212 -17.90 4.21 -13.83
CA GLU A 212 -17.48 5.39 -14.60
C GLU A 212 -17.56 6.71 -13.82
N LYS A 213 -18.56 6.84 -12.92
CA LYS A 213 -18.73 8.05 -12.09
C LYS A 213 -18.12 7.88 -10.71
N THR A 214 -18.18 6.68 -10.15
CA THR A 214 -17.84 6.41 -8.76
C THR A 214 -16.34 6.28 -8.56
N ILE A 215 -15.63 5.59 -9.46
CA ILE A 215 -14.18 5.36 -9.34
C ILE A 215 -13.40 6.67 -9.43
N PRO A 216 -13.61 7.56 -10.43
CA PRO A 216 -12.86 8.81 -10.51
C PRO A 216 -13.12 9.73 -9.31
N LYS A 217 -14.37 9.80 -8.83
CA LYS A 217 -14.73 10.60 -7.65
C LYS A 217 -14.06 10.06 -6.39
N ALA A 218 -14.14 8.75 -6.17
CA ALA A 218 -13.50 8.12 -5.01
C ALA A 218 -11.98 8.30 -5.04
N ALA A 219 -11.35 8.16 -6.22
CA ALA A 219 -9.92 8.39 -6.37
C ALA A 219 -9.53 9.84 -6.05
N LEU A 220 -10.25 10.82 -6.61
CA LEU A 220 -9.98 12.24 -6.36
C LEU A 220 -10.12 12.60 -4.87
N VAL A 221 -11.23 12.20 -4.23
CA VAL A 221 -11.44 12.44 -2.78
C VAL A 221 -10.34 11.80 -1.96
N SER A 222 -9.94 10.56 -2.31
CA SER A 222 -8.92 9.84 -1.56
C SER A 222 -7.54 10.47 -1.70
N VAL A 223 -7.14 10.87 -2.91
CA VAL A 223 -5.86 11.57 -3.14
C VAL A 223 -5.81 12.88 -2.37
N ILE A 224 -6.88 13.68 -2.40
CA ILE A 224 -6.95 14.96 -1.66
C ILE A 224 -6.83 14.70 -0.16
N ALA A 225 -7.64 13.77 0.38
CA ALA A 225 -7.63 13.45 1.80
C ALA A 225 -6.25 12.95 2.26
N MET A 226 -5.66 12.00 1.54
CA MET A 226 -4.33 11.48 1.86
C MET A 226 -3.25 12.55 1.77
N SER A 227 -3.28 13.39 0.73
CA SER A 227 -2.30 14.47 0.56
C SER A 227 -2.34 15.45 1.73
N ILE A 228 -3.54 15.86 2.15
CA ILE A 228 -3.73 16.74 3.30
C ILE A 228 -3.14 16.09 4.57
N VAL A 229 -3.49 14.83 4.83
CA VAL A 229 -3.02 14.11 6.03
C VAL A 229 -1.49 13.98 6.03
N TYR A 230 -0.88 13.47 4.95
CA TYR A 230 0.57 13.28 4.88
C TYR A 230 1.34 14.61 4.95
N LEU A 231 0.88 15.66 4.27
CA LEU A 231 1.55 16.96 4.31
C LEU A 231 1.45 17.63 5.68
N ILE A 232 0.29 17.56 6.34
CA ILE A 232 0.12 18.13 7.68
C ILE A 232 0.94 17.34 8.71
N VAL A 233 0.89 16.00 8.67
CA VAL A 233 1.64 15.15 9.60
C VAL A 233 3.14 15.34 9.42
N SER A 234 3.64 15.29 8.18
CA SER A 234 5.08 15.52 7.94
C SER A 234 5.50 16.94 8.28
N GLY A 235 4.68 17.95 7.96
CA GLY A 235 4.96 19.34 8.30
C GLY A 235 5.01 19.54 9.81
N ALA A 236 4.07 18.95 10.55
CA ALA A 236 4.04 18.99 12.00
C ALA A 236 5.29 18.37 12.62
N LEU A 237 5.71 17.18 12.17
CA LEU A 237 6.94 16.54 12.64
C LEU A 237 8.18 17.38 12.35
N GLN A 238 8.24 17.99 11.16
CA GLN A 238 9.38 18.82 10.77
C GLN A 238 9.55 20.04 11.67
N VAL A 239 8.44 20.75 11.94
CA VAL A 239 8.47 22.00 12.69
C VAL A 239 8.43 21.81 14.20
N LEU A 240 8.04 20.64 14.71
CA LEU A 240 7.84 20.40 16.13
C LEU A 240 9.08 20.66 16.98
N ASP A 241 8.99 21.60 17.92
CA ASP A 241 9.99 21.82 18.96
C ASP A 241 9.73 20.89 20.16
N ILE A 242 10.48 19.79 20.19
CA ILE A 242 10.37 18.78 21.26
C ILE A 242 10.62 19.41 22.65
N LYS A 243 11.45 20.45 22.76
CA LYS A 243 11.72 21.11 24.04
C LYS A 243 10.49 21.80 24.61
N LYS A 244 9.62 22.33 23.75
CA LYS A 244 8.35 22.97 24.16
C LYS A 244 7.34 21.97 24.73
N LEU A 245 7.52 20.66 24.49
CA LEU A 245 6.63 19.63 25.01
C LEU A 245 6.91 19.28 26.48
N GLY A 246 8.08 19.64 27.02
CA GLY A 246 8.42 19.38 28.44
C GLY A 246 8.43 17.89 28.82
N LEU A 247 8.66 17.00 27.85
CA LEU A 247 8.57 15.55 28.03
C LEU A 247 9.73 15.00 28.85
N ILE A 248 9.41 14.19 29.86
CA ILE A 248 10.37 13.45 30.70
C ILE A 248 10.50 11.99 30.21
N ASP A 249 9.45 11.43 29.61
CA ASP A 249 9.36 10.06 29.13
C ASP A 249 9.52 9.95 27.61
N PRO A 250 9.96 8.77 27.08
CA PRO A 250 10.22 8.58 25.66
C PRO A 250 8.90 8.43 24.87
N ILE A 251 8.28 9.56 24.52
CA ILE A 251 7.26 9.61 23.46
C ILE A 251 7.99 9.73 22.12
N SER A 252 7.66 8.87 21.16
CA SER A 252 8.37 8.81 19.88
C SER A 252 7.43 8.65 18.69
N GLY A 253 7.94 9.00 17.51
CA GLY A 253 7.21 8.93 16.25
C GLY A 253 6.01 9.89 16.23
N ILE A 254 4.87 9.40 15.72
CA ILE A 254 3.70 10.24 15.42
C ILE A 254 2.89 10.59 16.67
N SER A 255 3.07 9.87 17.76
CA SER A 255 2.44 10.23 19.04
C SER A 255 2.86 11.63 19.51
N LEU A 256 4.05 12.11 19.10
CA LEU A 256 4.55 13.45 19.40
C LEU A 256 3.68 14.58 18.86
N ILE A 257 3.09 14.43 17.66
CA ILE A 257 2.22 15.47 17.08
C ILE A 257 0.80 15.45 17.69
N LEU A 258 0.47 14.43 18.48
CA LEU A 258 -0.80 14.33 19.20
C LEU A 258 -0.66 14.74 20.66
N TYR A 259 0.55 14.69 21.22
CA TYR A 259 0.83 15.06 22.61
C TYR A 259 0.31 16.46 23.00
N PRO A 260 0.46 17.51 22.16
CA PRO A 260 -0.12 18.82 22.46
C PRO A 260 -1.63 18.85 22.73
N LEU A 261 -2.39 17.90 22.18
CA LEU A 261 -3.84 17.83 22.32
C LEU A 261 -4.29 16.85 23.40
N PHE A 262 -3.66 15.68 23.45
CA PHE A 262 -4.14 14.56 24.27
C PHE A 262 -3.21 14.20 25.43
N GLY A 263 -2.05 14.85 25.55
CA GLY A 263 -1.04 14.56 26.56
C GLY A 263 -0.69 13.07 26.59
N GLN A 264 -0.66 12.48 27.79
CA GLN A 264 -0.37 11.06 28.01
C GLN A 264 -1.33 10.09 27.29
N TYR A 265 -2.54 10.51 26.94
CA TYR A 265 -3.50 9.65 26.23
C TYR A 265 -3.19 9.50 24.73
N SER A 266 -2.26 10.30 24.19
CA SER A 266 -1.87 10.28 22.78
C SER A 266 -1.47 8.90 22.30
N SER A 267 -0.66 8.18 23.08
CA SER A 267 -0.21 6.83 22.74
C SER A 267 -1.37 5.84 22.68
N ILE A 268 -2.34 5.94 23.61
CA ILE A 268 -3.49 5.03 23.65
C ILE A 268 -4.42 5.27 22.46
N ILE A 269 -4.76 6.53 22.21
CA ILE A 269 -5.63 6.94 21.09
C ILE A 269 -5.00 6.50 19.77
N LEU A 270 -3.70 6.76 19.61
CA LEU A 270 -2.95 6.41 18.42
C LEU A 270 -2.90 4.89 18.22
N SER A 271 -2.65 4.12 19.29
CA SER A 271 -2.60 2.66 19.22
C SER A 271 -3.91 2.03 18.77
N LEU A 272 -5.04 2.46 19.33
CA LEU A 272 -6.37 1.96 18.95
C LEU A 272 -6.72 2.29 17.50
N THR A 273 -6.45 3.53 17.09
CA THR A 273 -6.79 4.01 15.75
C THR A 273 -5.90 3.41 14.66
N ILE A 274 -4.57 3.32 14.90
CA ILE A 274 -3.62 2.66 13.98
C ILE A 274 -3.94 1.19 13.83
N THR A 275 -4.27 0.49 14.92
CA THR A 275 -4.63 -0.94 14.87
C THR A 275 -5.81 -1.16 13.92
N GLY A 276 -6.86 -0.33 14.04
CA GLY A 276 -8.00 -0.37 13.13
C GLY A 276 -7.62 -0.06 11.68
N LEU A 277 -6.79 0.95 11.46
CA LEU A 277 -6.33 1.38 10.15
C LEU A 277 -5.50 0.30 9.43
N CYS A 278 -4.56 -0.31 10.16
CA CYS A 278 -3.73 -1.40 9.67
C CYS A 278 -4.55 -2.66 9.41
N LEU A 279 -5.56 -2.97 10.22
CA LEU A 279 -6.48 -4.07 9.95
C LEU A 279 -7.26 -3.83 8.64
N CYS A 280 -7.76 -2.61 8.40
CA CYS A 280 -8.42 -2.26 7.15
C CYS A 280 -7.49 -2.44 5.94
N SER A 281 -6.23 -2.01 6.08
CA SER A 281 -5.18 -2.18 5.08
C SER A 281 -4.92 -3.65 4.78
N PHE A 282 -4.78 -4.48 5.81
CA PHE A 282 -4.64 -5.93 5.67
C PHE A 282 -5.81 -6.56 4.91
N LEU A 283 -7.04 -6.17 5.25
CA LEU A 283 -8.26 -6.68 4.59
C LEU A 283 -8.28 -6.32 3.09
N MET A 284 -7.87 -5.10 2.72
CA MET A 284 -7.80 -4.69 1.31
C MET A 284 -6.72 -5.46 0.56
N LEU A 285 -5.51 -5.57 1.10
CA LEU A 285 -4.38 -6.21 0.42
C LEU A 285 -4.65 -7.71 0.21
N ILE A 286 -5.05 -8.44 1.26
CA ILE A 286 -5.38 -9.87 1.16
C ILE A 286 -6.64 -10.07 0.30
N GLY A 287 -7.65 -9.21 0.44
CA GLY A 287 -8.87 -9.27 -0.35
C GLY A 287 -8.63 -9.05 -1.85
N GLY A 288 -7.74 -8.13 -2.21
CA GLY A 288 -7.30 -7.90 -3.59
C GLY A 288 -6.49 -9.05 -4.15
N ALA A 289 -5.45 -9.45 -3.42
CA ALA A 289 -4.56 -10.52 -3.84
C ALA A 289 -5.29 -11.87 -4.01
N SER A 290 -6.22 -12.19 -3.11
CA SER A 290 -7.02 -13.41 -3.23
C SER A 290 -7.93 -13.44 -4.47
N ARG A 291 -8.46 -12.28 -4.91
CA ARG A 291 -9.19 -12.17 -6.18
C ARG A 291 -8.27 -12.39 -7.38
N LEU A 292 -7.05 -11.86 -7.32
CA LEU A 292 -6.05 -12.11 -8.36
C LEU A 292 -5.64 -13.59 -8.42
N VAL A 293 -5.41 -14.24 -7.27
CA VAL A 293 -5.16 -15.70 -7.21
C VAL A 293 -6.33 -16.47 -7.84
N TYR A 294 -7.57 -16.10 -7.53
CA TYR A 294 -8.76 -16.71 -8.13
C TYR A 294 -8.80 -16.53 -9.67
N ALA A 295 -8.50 -15.33 -10.17
CA ALA A 295 -8.44 -15.05 -11.60
C ALA A 295 -7.33 -15.87 -12.29
N GLN A 296 -6.15 -15.95 -11.67
CA GLN A 296 -5.04 -16.75 -12.16
C GLN A 296 -5.34 -18.25 -12.12
N ALA A 297 -6.07 -18.73 -11.11
CA ALA A 297 -6.56 -20.10 -11.07
C ALA A 297 -7.51 -20.36 -12.24
N LYS A 298 -8.47 -19.46 -12.51
CA LYS A 298 -9.39 -19.54 -13.68
C LYS A 298 -8.62 -19.70 -14.99
N ASP A 299 -7.56 -18.93 -15.17
CA ASP A 299 -6.68 -18.94 -16.34
C ASP A 299 -5.75 -20.17 -16.41
N GLY A 300 -5.83 -21.08 -15.43
CA GLY A 300 -5.10 -22.35 -15.38
C GLY A 300 -3.68 -22.23 -14.81
N VAL A 301 -3.34 -21.08 -14.21
CA VAL A 301 -2.00 -20.79 -13.67
C VAL A 301 -1.84 -21.36 -12.26
N PHE A 302 -2.88 -21.25 -11.44
CA PHE A 302 -2.93 -21.85 -10.10
C PHE A 302 -3.82 -23.11 -10.07
N PRO A 303 -3.59 -24.03 -9.11
CA PRO A 303 -4.43 -25.21 -8.92
C PRO A 303 -5.93 -24.92 -8.84
N LYS A 304 -6.76 -25.85 -9.32
CA LYS A 304 -8.22 -25.68 -9.41
C LYS A 304 -8.90 -25.39 -8.06
N ILE A 305 -8.30 -25.80 -6.93
CA ILE A 305 -8.82 -25.52 -5.58
C ILE A 305 -8.98 -24.02 -5.30
N PHE A 306 -8.15 -23.18 -5.92
CA PHE A 306 -8.20 -21.72 -5.78
C PHE A 306 -9.28 -21.04 -6.63
N LYS A 307 -10.04 -21.82 -7.42
CA LYS A 307 -11.26 -21.35 -8.12
C LYS A 307 -12.49 -21.34 -7.21
N TYR A 308 -12.40 -21.82 -5.98
CA TYR A 308 -13.55 -21.88 -5.08
C TYR A 308 -13.93 -20.48 -4.57
N ARG A 309 -15.23 -20.14 -4.68
CA ARG A 309 -15.84 -19.00 -4.02
C ARG A 309 -16.90 -19.50 -3.04
N SER A 310 -16.99 -18.85 -1.89
CA SER A 310 -18.03 -19.12 -0.90
C SER A 310 -19.40 -18.63 -1.39
N ASN A 311 -20.46 -18.96 -0.63
CA ASN A 311 -21.82 -18.46 -0.88
C ASN A 311 -21.95 -16.93 -0.82
N THR A 312 -20.95 -16.23 -0.24
CA THR A 312 -20.86 -14.77 -0.20
C THR A 312 -20.02 -14.19 -1.34
N ASN A 313 -19.70 -15.00 -2.37
CA ASN A 313 -18.81 -14.68 -3.49
C ASN A 313 -17.35 -14.36 -3.09
N ALA A 314 -16.92 -14.61 -1.85
CA ALA A 314 -15.54 -14.41 -1.44
C ALA A 314 -14.64 -15.60 -1.89
N PRO A 315 -13.44 -15.38 -2.44
CA PRO A 315 -12.55 -16.45 -2.89
C PRO A 315 -11.83 -17.11 -1.70
N LEU A 316 -12.56 -17.90 -0.91
CA LEU A 316 -12.14 -18.39 0.40
C LEU A 316 -10.80 -19.17 0.38
N SER A 317 -10.62 -20.07 -0.57
CA SER A 317 -9.38 -20.87 -0.67
C SER A 317 -8.17 -20.00 -1.04
N ALA A 318 -8.36 -18.95 -1.83
CA ALA A 318 -7.32 -17.98 -2.13
C ALA A 318 -7.02 -17.05 -0.95
N VAL A 319 -8.03 -16.67 -0.15
CA VAL A 319 -7.81 -15.94 1.10
C VAL A 319 -6.95 -16.76 2.06
N LEU A 320 -7.27 -18.04 2.24
CA LEU A 320 -6.48 -18.94 3.10
C LEU A 320 -5.03 -19.08 2.61
N LEU A 321 -4.81 -19.17 1.30
CA LEU A 321 -3.46 -19.19 0.72
C LEU A 321 -2.68 -17.92 1.06
N MET A 322 -3.28 -16.75 0.88
CA MET A 322 -2.61 -15.47 1.13
C MET A 322 -2.34 -15.25 2.62
N VAL A 323 -3.28 -15.61 3.50
CA VAL A 323 -3.08 -15.56 4.95
C VAL A 323 -1.96 -16.51 5.37
N PHE A 324 -1.94 -17.73 4.84
CA PHE A 324 -0.87 -18.70 5.09
C PHE A 324 0.50 -18.19 4.62
N ALA A 325 0.59 -17.59 3.43
CA ALA A 325 1.84 -17.01 2.93
C ALA A 325 2.35 -15.86 3.82
N ASN A 326 1.45 -15.03 4.36
CA ASN A 326 1.83 -14.00 5.33
C ASN A 326 2.27 -14.60 6.68
N PHE A 327 1.69 -15.73 7.11
CA PHE A 327 2.17 -16.46 8.30
C PHE A 327 3.58 -17.03 8.11
N LEU A 328 3.92 -17.51 6.91
CA LEU A 328 5.28 -17.92 6.59
C LEU A 328 6.26 -16.74 6.66
N THR A 329 5.83 -15.56 6.19
CA THR A 329 6.64 -14.35 6.31
C THR A 329 6.80 -13.96 7.78
N LEU A 330 5.74 -14.06 8.61
CA LEU A 330 5.81 -13.80 10.06
C LEU A 330 6.76 -14.77 10.75
N PHE A 331 6.71 -16.05 10.38
CA PHE A 331 7.65 -17.06 10.85
C PHE A 331 9.10 -16.68 10.51
N ALA A 332 9.36 -16.24 9.27
CA ALA A 332 10.69 -15.81 8.87
C ALA A 332 11.20 -14.60 9.69
N VAL A 333 10.33 -13.64 10.00
CA VAL A 333 10.67 -12.50 10.87
C VAL A 333 10.95 -12.96 12.30
N TYR A 334 10.07 -13.79 12.87
CA TYR A 334 10.20 -14.27 14.26
C TYR A 334 11.52 -15.03 14.49
N PHE A 335 11.96 -15.81 13.51
CA PHE A 335 13.24 -16.52 13.56
C PHE A 335 14.44 -15.71 13.03
N ASN A 336 14.27 -14.40 12.78
CA ASN A 336 15.30 -13.50 12.24
C ASN A 336 15.95 -14.00 10.93
N LEU A 337 15.20 -14.73 10.11
CA LEU A 337 15.65 -15.18 8.79
C LEU A 337 15.67 -14.04 7.77
N ILE A 338 14.75 -13.08 7.93
CA ILE A 338 14.63 -11.88 7.11
C ILE A 338 14.24 -10.72 8.03
N SER A 339 14.92 -9.59 7.89
CA SER A 339 14.61 -8.38 8.66
C SER A 339 13.37 -7.65 8.11
N PHE A 340 12.72 -6.88 8.98
CA PHE A 340 11.56 -6.07 8.61
C PHE A 340 11.85 -5.10 7.44
N ASN A 341 13.04 -4.47 7.45
CA ASN A 341 13.47 -3.54 6.41
C ASN A 341 13.71 -4.23 5.07
N GLU A 342 14.27 -5.44 5.09
CA GLU A 342 14.46 -6.25 3.87
C GLU A 342 13.11 -6.63 3.24
N ILE A 343 12.09 -6.90 4.05
CA ILE A 343 10.74 -7.19 3.56
C ILE A 343 10.15 -5.97 2.86
N ILE A 344 10.22 -4.78 3.48
CA ILE A 344 9.72 -3.53 2.87
C ILE A 344 10.43 -3.27 1.54
N ALA A 345 11.76 -3.39 1.52
CA ALA A 345 12.55 -3.20 0.31
C ALA A 345 12.16 -4.20 -0.80
N ALA A 346 11.95 -5.47 -0.45
CA ALA A 346 11.53 -6.49 -1.40
C ALA A 346 10.13 -6.21 -1.96
N VAL A 347 9.17 -5.90 -1.08
CA VAL A 347 7.80 -5.53 -1.46
C VAL A 347 7.80 -4.33 -2.41
N ASN A 348 8.51 -3.26 -2.07
CA ASN A 348 8.61 -2.07 -2.92
C ASN A 348 9.17 -2.41 -4.30
N ALA A 349 10.25 -3.19 -4.38
CA ALA A 349 10.86 -3.56 -5.66
C ALA A 349 9.89 -4.37 -6.56
N PHE A 350 9.17 -5.35 -5.98
CA PHE A 350 8.19 -6.14 -6.73
C PHE A 350 7.00 -5.30 -7.20
N LEU A 351 6.48 -4.39 -6.36
CA LEU A 351 5.35 -3.52 -6.71
C LEU A 351 5.74 -2.46 -7.75
N ILE A 352 6.91 -1.84 -7.58
CA ILE A 352 7.47 -0.91 -8.57
C ILE A 352 7.58 -1.60 -9.93
N THR A 353 8.11 -2.82 -9.97
CA THR A 353 8.25 -3.58 -11.22
C THR A 353 6.89 -3.91 -11.84
N ASN A 354 5.91 -4.33 -11.02
CA ASN A 354 4.55 -4.57 -11.48
C ASN A 354 3.95 -3.33 -12.16
N ILE A 355 4.11 -2.16 -11.55
CA ILE A 355 3.57 -0.91 -12.09
C ILE A 355 4.36 -0.44 -13.31
N ILE A 356 5.68 -0.63 -13.35
CA ILE A 356 6.51 -0.36 -14.54
C ILE A 356 5.99 -1.17 -15.73
N MET A 357 5.73 -2.47 -15.57
CA MET A 357 5.16 -3.29 -16.64
C MET A 357 3.79 -2.79 -17.09
N ALA A 358 2.93 -2.42 -16.14
CA ALA A 358 1.60 -1.85 -16.43
C ALA A 358 1.70 -0.50 -17.15
N ALA A 359 2.64 0.37 -16.76
CA ALA A 359 2.91 1.66 -17.39
C ALA A 359 3.36 1.47 -18.84
N VAL A 360 4.33 0.60 -19.09
CA VAL A 360 4.79 0.28 -20.45
C VAL A 360 3.65 -0.30 -21.30
N ALA A 361 2.83 -1.20 -20.74
CA ALA A 361 1.67 -1.76 -21.43
C ALA A 361 0.63 -0.67 -21.78
N SER A 362 0.35 0.22 -20.84
CA SER A 362 -0.65 1.28 -21.01
C SER A 362 -0.30 2.28 -22.11
N ILE A 363 0.98 2.52 -22.39
CA ILE A 363 1.41 3.42 -23.48
C ILE A 363 0.89 2.93 -24.84
N LYS A 364 0.78 1.60 -25.04
CA LYS A 364 0.21 1.00 -26.25
C LYS A 364 -1.32 1.09 -26.31
N VAL A 365 -1.96 1.23 -25.15
CA VAL A 365 -3.42 1.11 -25.02
C VAL A 365 -4.10 2.47 -24.89
N PHE A 366 -3.47 3.45 -24.27
CA PHE A 366 -4.03 4.79 -24.19
C PHE A 366 -4.01 5.45 -25.56
N GLU A 367 -5.07 6.18 -25.87
CA GLU A 367 -5.20 6.93 -27.13
C GLU A 367 -4.82 8.40 -26.90
N ASN A 368 -5.19 8.94 -25.75
CA ASN A 368 -4.92 10.33 -25.37
C ASN A 368 -3.43 10.56 -25.04
N VAL A 369 -2.84 11.60 -25.63
CA VAL A 369 -1.44 12.01 -25.41
C VAL A 369 -1.18 12.34 -23.93
N MET A 370 -2.13 12.95 -23.23
CA MET A 370 -2.00 13.27 -21.81
C MET A 370 -1.90 11.99 -20.97
N GLU A 371 -2.73 10.99 -21.24
CA GLU A 371 -2.73 9.71 -20.53
C GLU A 371 -1.42 8.93 -20.78
N LYS A 372 -0.89 8.97 -22.01
CA LYS A 372 0.45 8.46 -22.33
C LYS A 372 1.54 9.22 -21.59
N GLY A 373 1.45 10.54 -21.52
CA GLY A 373 2.37 11.40 -20.77
C GLY A 373 2.43 11.02 -19.29
N PHE A 374 1.27 10.78 -18.66
CA PHE A 374 1.21 10.28 -17.29
C PHE A 374 1.80 8.88 -17.13
N ALA A 375 1.55 7.96 -18.07
CA ALA A 375 2.17 6.64 -18.05
C ALA A 375 3.71 6.72 -18.14
N VAL A 376 4.25 7.57 -19.02
CA VAL A 376 5.70 7.80 -19.16
C VAL A 376 6.27 8.46 -17.91
N PHE A 377 5.58 9.45 -17.34
CA PHE A 377 5.99 10.10 -16.10
C PHE A 377 6.10 9.10 -14.93
N LEU A 378 5.10 8.23 -14.77
CA LEU A 378 5.13 7.17 -13.75
C LEU A 378 6.23 6.16 -14.03
N LEU A 379 6.40 5.75 -15.28
CA LEU A 379 7.49 4.85 -15.70
C LEU A 379 8.85 5.41 -15.30
N VAL A 380 9.14 6.66 -15.63
CA VAL A 380 10.43 7.30 -15.28
C VAL A 380 10.59 7.45 -13.77
N SER A 381 9.55 7.92 -13.07
CA SER A 381 9.59 8.13 -11.62
C SER A 381 9.86 6.81 -10.87
N PHE A 382 9.17 5.74 -11.25
CA PHE A 382 9.34 4.44 -10.61
C PHE A 382 10.62 3.74 -11.03
N LEU A 383 11.12 3.93 -12.25
CA LEU A 383 12.46 3.47 -12.63
C LEU A 383 13.54 4.15 -11.79
N LEU A 384 13.43 5.46 -11.55
CA LEU A 384 14.37 6.19 -10.69
C LEU A 384 14.35 5.67 -9.25
N MET A 385 13.17 5.42 -8.68
CA MET A 385 13.04 4.80 -7.35
C MET A 385 13.62 3.37 -7.33
N PHE A 386 13.39 2.59 -8.39
CA PHE A 386 13.87 1.22 -8.51
C PHE A 386 15.41 1.12 -8.43
N LEU A 387 16.14 2.12 -8.92
CA LEU A 387 17.61 2.14 -8.86
C LEU A 387 18.17 2.11 -7.42
N PHE A 388 17.38 2.55 -6.44
CA PHE A 388 17.74 2.53 -5.03
C PHE A 388 17.34 1.23 -4.32
N SER A 389 16.72 0.28 -5.03
CA SER A 389 16.30 -1.01 -4.48
C SER A 389 17.49 -1.96 -4.25
N SER A 390 17.30 -2.95 -3.38
CA SER A 390 18.33 -3.96 -3.10
C SER A 390 18.75 -4.71 -4.37
N LYS A 391 20.07 -4.76 -4.63
CA LYS A 391 20.67 -5.42 -5.80
C LYS A 391 20.25 -6.90 -5.92
N MET A 392 20.12 -7.60 -4.79
CA MET A 392 19.71 -9.00 -4.77
C MET A 392 18.27 -9.17 -5.26
N VAL A 393 17.36 -8.30 -4.81
CA VAL A 393 15.96 -8.34 -5.24
C VAL A 393 15.82 -7.97 -6.71
N ILE A 394 16.58 -6.96 -7.17
CA ILE A 394 16.66 -6.61 -8.60
C ILE A 394 17.09 -7.82 -9.43
N LEU A 395 18.11 -8.56 -8.99
CA LEU A 395 18.58 -9.75 -9.70
C LEU A 395 17.51 -10.85 -9.78
N ILE A 396 16.76 -11.09 -8.69
CA ILE A 396 15.64 -12.04 -8.68
C ILE A 396 14.56 -11.61 -9.69
N ILE A 397 14.17 -10.33 -9.66
CA ILE A 397 13.16 -9.77 -10.57
C ILE A 397 13.60 -9.93 -12.03
N LEU A 398 14.85 -9.57 -12.35
CA LEU A 398 15.41 -9.69 -13.69
C LEU A 398 15.53 -11.16 -14.14
N ALA A 399 15.88 -12.08 -13.23
CA ALA A 399 15.91 -13.50 -13.52
C ALA A 399 14.52 -14.05 -13.88
N MET A 400 13.47 -13.64 -13.15
CA MET A 400 12.08 -14.00 -13.47
C MET A 400 11.64 -13.44 -14.84
N LEU A 401 12.01 -12.19 -15.13
CA LEU A 401 11.74 -11.56 -16.42
C LEU A 401 12.45 -12.31 -17.55
N PHE A 402 13.75 -12.58 -17.40
CA PHE A 402 14.54 -13.32 -18.37
C PHE A 402 13.98 -14.72 -18.62
N GLY A 403 13.66 -15.46 -17.56
CA GLY A 403 13.03 -16.78 -17.66
C GLY A 403 11.70 -16.74 -18.42
N THR A 404 10.89 -15.69 -18.20
CA THR A 404 9.63 -15.50 -18.93
C THR A 404 9.88 -15.21 -20.41
N VAL A 405 10.85 -14.35 -20.75
CA VAL A 405 11.23 -14.06 -22.14
C VAL A 405 11.67 -15.34 -22.86
N VAL A 406 12.55 -16.13 -22.25
CA VAL A 406 13.03 -17.40 -22.81
C VAL A 406 11.87 -18.39 -23.02
N TYR A 407 10.97 -18.51 -22.04
CA TYR A 407 9.78 -19.35 -22.15
C TYR A 407 8.87 -18.93 -23.30
N THR A 408 8.59 -17.63 -23.44
CA THR A 408 7.74 -17.09 -24.50
C THR A 408 8.36 -17.28 -25.88
N LEU A 409 9.67 -17.05 -26.04
CA LEU A 409 10.37 -17.27 -27.31
C LEU A 409 10.33 -18.74 -27.74
N LYS A 410 10.54 -19.67 -26.79
CA LYS A 410 10.48 -21.11 -27.07
C LYS A 410 9.09 -21.57 -27.49
N ASN A 411 8.04 -21.07 -26.83
CA ASN A 411 6.67 -21.43 -27.19
C ASN A 411 6.23 -20.79 -28.53
N ASN A 412 6.63 -19.55 -28.84
CA ASN A 412 6.31 -18.94 -30.13
C ASN A 412 7.00 -19.64 -31.30
N ASN A 413 8.23 -20.11 -31.13
CA ASN A 413 8.94 -20.88 -32.16
C ASN A 413 8.27 -22.23 -32.47
N ASN A 414 7.59 -22.86 -31.49
CA ASN A 414 6.86 -24.11 -31.70
C ASN A 414 5.58 -23.96 -32.53
N TYR A 415 5.06 -22.75 -32.74
CA TYR A 415 3.91 -22.49 -33.62
C TYR A 415 4.30 -22.19 -35.07
N ASN A 416 5.56 -21.85 -35.35
CA ASN A 416 6.06 -21.57 -36.71
C ASN A 416 6.66 -22.80 -37.43
N ILE A 417 6.55 -24.00 -36.83
CA ILE A 417 7.06 -25.27 -37.39
C ILE A 417 5.90 -26.26 -37.64
N LYS A 418 4.69 -25.76 -37.96
CA LYS A 418 3.58 -26.60 -38.41
C LYS A 418 3.00 -26.12 -39.72
#